data_AF-A0A3S2TNE0-F1
#
_entry.id   AF-A0A3S2TNE0-F1
#
_cell.length_a   1.000
_cell.length_b   1.000
_cell.length_c   1.000
_cell.angle_alpha   90.00
_cell.angle_beta   90.00
_cell.angle_gamma   90.00
#
_symmetry.space_group_name_H-M   'P 1'
#
loop_
_entity.id
_entity.type
_entity.pdbx_description
1 polymer ?
#
loop_
_entity_poly.entity_id
_entity_poly.type
_entity_poly.pdbx_seq_one_letter_code
_entity_poly.pdbx_strand_id
1 'polypeptide(L)'
;MNDGLQARHPNAFLMAGSMFEQGLCVKPEWDRAQGYYRSAVAVGHRAGHYRIVAGFAERDPAVALWWTQQGSAPVVPAECQVPPEVHGDAEAYAAALHAWPPGRLTACAHVAGVMAAVHGEVEYPGDVVGRGMNGQFQMVFHPAEGRIDWTVPDFTITYRQFVEPPAVVSARWAKQFHADVREYLESVGKRALARFPTPAGIDPSWQFSSVLRMSVE
;
A
#
# COMPACT_ATOMS: atom_id res chain seq x y z
N MET A 1 16.87 -0.27 16.84
CA MET A 1 16.84 -0.59 15.39
C MET A 1 17.70 -1.80 15.08
N ASN A 2 19.02 -1.75 15.29
CA ASN A 2 19.93 -2.87 14.98
C ASN A 2 19.53 -4.18 15.65
N ASP A 3 19.18 -4.14 16.93
CA ASP A 3 18.70 -5.32 17.68
C ASP A 3 17.41 -5.87 17.07
N GLY A 4 16.52 -5.01 16.57
CA GLY A 4 15.28 -5.42 15.93
C GLY A 4 15.48 -6.06 14.55
N LEU A 5 16.47 -5.58 13.78
CA LEU A 5 16.88 -6.22 12.52
C LEU A 5 17.52 -7.59 12.78
N GLN A 6 18.36 -7.69 13.82
CA GLN A 6 18.97 -8.97 14.23
C GLN A 6 17.93 -9.97 14.73
N ALA A 7 16.95 -9.51 15.51
CA ALA A 7 15.80 -10.30 15.97
C ALA A 7 14.76 -10.57 14.87
N ARG A 8 14.98 -10.07 13.64
CA ARG A 8 14.08 -10.21 12.49
C ARG A 8 12.66 -9.71 12.74
N HIS A 9 12.51 -8.66 13.54
CA HIS A 9 11.22 -8.03 13.77
C HIS A 9 10.71 -7.40 12.46
N PRO A 10 9.51 -7.77 11.97
CA PRO A 10 9.04 -7.31 10.66
C PRO A 10 8.94 -5.78 10.54
N ASN A 11 8.50 -5.10 11.60
CA ASN A 11 8.41 -3.64 11.66
C ASN A 11 9.78 -2.95 11.55
N ALA A 12 10.85 -3.59 12.04
CA ALA A 12 12.20 -3.06 11.89
C ALA A 12 12.65 -3.09 10.42
N PHE A 13 12.30 -4.15 9.68
CA PHE A 13 12.58 -4.21 8.25
C PHE A 13 11.81 -3.15 7.45
N LEU A 14 10.52 -2.93 7.74
CA LEU A 14 9.74 -1.90 7.06
C LEU A 14 10.28 -0.50 7.33
N MET A 15 10.60 -0.20 8.59
CA MET A 15 11.14 1.09 8.97
C MET A 15 12.51 1.32 8.31
N ALA A 16 13.41 0.33 8.33
CA ALA A 16 14.69 0.43 7.63
C ALA A 16 14.51 0.64 6.12
N GLY A 17 13.60 -0.11 5.49
CA GLY A 17 13.28 0.07 4.08
C GLY A 17 12.79 1.48 3.77
N SER A 18 11.88 2.01 4.59
CA SER A 18 11.32 3.36 4.46
C SER A 18 12.38 4.44 4.62
N MET A 19 13.32 4.27 5.56
CA MET A 19 14.45 5.19 5.74
C MET A 19 15.31 5.29 4.48
N PHE A 20 15.65 4.17 3.85
CA PHE A 20 16.40 4.14 2.59
C PHE A 20 15.58 4.57 1.38
N GLU A 21 14.26 4.33 1.35
CA GLU A 21 13.40 4.80 0.26
C GLU A 21 13.27 6.33 0.26
N GLN A 22 13.04 6.92 1.44
CA GLN A 22 12.71 8.34 1.61
C GLN A 22 13.92 9.22 1.97
N GLY A 23 15.06 8.63 2.32
CA GLY A 23 16.24 9.37 2.78
C GLY A 23 16.12 9.91 4.20
N LEU A 24 15.36 9.25 5.07
CA LEU A 24 15.21 9.66 6.46
C LEU A 24 16.45 9.26 7.26
N CYS A 25 17.27 10.24 7.63
CA CYS A 25 18.52 10.08 8.38
C CYS A 25 19.62 9.27 7.66
N VAL A 26 19.37 8.80 6.44
CA VAL A 26 20.31 8.07 5.57
C VAL A 26 20.19 8.60 4.15
N LYS A 27 21.19 8.33 3.30
CA LYS A 27 21.09 8.64 1.87
C LYS A 27 20.01 7.74 1.23
N PRO A 28 19.11 8.29 0.39
CA PRO A 28 18.18 7.46 -0.38
C PRO A 28 18.92 6.40 -1.21
N GLU A 29 18.49 5.15 -1.10
CA GLU A 29 19.10 4.01 -1.80
C GLU A 29 18.06 2.88 -1.99
N TRP A 30 17.44 2.86 -3.17
CA TRP A 30 16.35 1.92 -3.48
C TRP A 30 16.78 0.46 -3.36
N ASP A 31 17.98 0.09 -3.81
CA ASP A 31 18.45 -1.30 -3.77
C ASP A 31 18.54 -1.85 -2.34
N ARG A 32 18.91 -1.00 -1.38
CA ARG A 32 18.87 -1.35 0.04
C ARG A 32 17.45 -1.38 0.57
N ALA A 33 16.63 -0.39 0.21
CA ALA A 33 15.23 -0.34 0.62
C ALA A 33 14.48 -1.62 0.24
N GLN A 34 14.58 -2.06 -1.03
CA GLN A 34 13.95 -3.29 -1.49
C GLN A 34 14.48 -4.54 -0.78
N GLY A 35 15.77 -4.58 -0.40
CA GLY A 35 16.35 -5.68 0.37
C GLY A 35 15.70 -5.83 1.75
N TYR A 36 15.43 -4.70 2.43
CA TYR A 36 14.71 -4.71 3.69
C TYR A 36 13.23 -5.07 3.50
N TYR A 37 12.56 -4.53 2.48
CA TYR A 37 11.16 -4.89 2.20
C TYR A 37 10.99 -6.37 1.86
N ARG A 38 11.91 -6.96 1.08
CA ARG A 38 11.93 -8.41 0.81
C ARG A 38 12.13 -9.20 2.10
N SER A 39 12.96 -8.71 3.01
CA SER A 39 13.15 -9.32 4.33
C SER A 39 11.87 -9.28 5.17
N ALA A 40 11.09 -8.19 5.10
CA ALA A 40 9.78 -8.08 5.73
C ALA A 40 8.77 -9.08 5.13
N VAL A 41 8.74 -9.24 3.81
CA VAL A 41 7.92 -10.25 3.12
C VAL A 41 8.30 -11.67 3.55
N ALA A 42 9.60 -11.96 3.64
CA ALA A 42 10.10 -13.28 4.03
C ALA A 42 9.74 -13.69 5.47
N VAL A 43 9.40 -12.73 6.34
CA VAL A 43 8.87 -12.99 7.69
C VAL A 43 7.35 -12.81 7.79
N GLY A 44 6.65 -12.74 6.65
CA GLY A 44 5.20 -12.76 6.56
C GLY A 44 4.50 -11.40 6.63
N HIS A 45 5.25 -10.28 6.63
CA HIS A 45 4.64 -8.96 6.76
C HIS A 45 4.24 -8.35 5.40
N ARG A 46 2.92 -8.26 5.19
CA ARG A 46 2.30 -7.86 3.92
C ARG A 46 2.65 -6.44 3.46
N ALA A 47 2.79 -5.47 4.37
CA ALA A 47 3.24 -4.13 4.00
C ALA A 47 4.56 -4.10 3.22
N GLY A 48 5.47 -5.07 3.45
CA GLY A 48 6.72 -5.17 2.68
C GLY A 48 6.44 -5.43 1.19
N HIS A 49 5.45 -6.27 0.90
CA HIS A 49 5.05 -6.58 -0.47
C HIS A 49 4.47 -5.35 -1.16
N TYR A 50 3.58 -4.62 -0.47
CA TYR A 50 3.01 -3.37 -0.97
C TYR A 50 4.08 -2.31 -1.26
N ARG A 51 5.08 -2.16 -0.39
CA ARG A 51 6.21 -1.23 -0.60
C ARG A 51 7.05 -1.60 -1.81
N ILE A 52 7.27 -2.90 -2.06
CA ILE A 52 7.99 -3.38 -3.26
C ILE A 52 7.21 -3.04 -4.52
N VAL A 53 5.91 -3.35 -4.57
CA VAL A 53 5.06 -3.06 -5.74
C VAL A 53 5.06 -1.55 -6.03
N ALA A 54 4.80 -0.72 -5.01
CA ALA A 54 4.76 0.73 -5.16
C ALA A 54 6.09 1.29 -5.67
N GLY A 55 7.22 0.85 -5.10
CA GLY A 55 8.51 1.35 -5.54
C GLY A 55 8.92 0.89 -6.94
N PHE A 56 8.55 -0.32 -7.36
CA PHE A 56 8.77 -0.74 -8.74
C PHE A 56 7.84 -0.04 -9.73
N ALA A 57 6.61 0.33 -9.37
CA ALA A 57 5.67 0.95 -10.31
C ALA A 57 6.20 2.25 -10.97
N GLU A 58 7.09 2.99 -10.30
CA GLU A 58 7.77 4.18 -10.85
C GLU A 58 9.04 3.87 -11.65
N ARG A 59 9.62 2.69 -11.45
CA ARG A 59 10.99 2.34 -11.88
C ARG A 59 10.98 1.29 -12.99
N ASP A 60 10.21 0.23 -12.77
CA ASP A 60 10.04 -0.90 -13.66
C ASP A 60 8.57 -1.41 -13.58
N PRO A 61 7.71 -0.92 -14.48
CA PRO A 61 6.30 -1.33 -14.56
C PRO A 61 6.08 -2.83 -14.67
N ALA A 62 6.95 -3.55 -15.37
CA ALA A 62 6.82 -4.99 -15.58
C ALA A 62 7.10 -5.75 -14.27
N VAL A 63 8.18 -5.37 -13.57
CA VAL A 63 8.52 -5.96 -12.27
C VAL A 63 7.45 -5.61 -11.23
N ALA A 64 6.89 -4.41 -11.24
CA ALA A 64 5.78 -4.03 -10.34
C ALA A 64 4.59 -4.98 -10.51
N LEU A 65 4.17 -5.24 -11.75
CA LEU A 65 3.09 -6.16 -12.05
C LEU A 65 3.43 -7.60 -11.68
N TRP A 66 4.67 -8.03 -11.91
CA TRP A 66 5.11 -9.36 -11.49
C TRP A 66 4.91 -9.51 -9.98
N TRP A 67 5.37 -8.54 -9.19
CA TRP A 67 5.16 -8.57 -7.75
C TRP A 67 3.68 -8.57 -7.37
N THR A 68 2.80 -7.84 -8.06
CA THR A 68 1.36 -7.87 -7.73
C THR A 68 0.73 -9.26 -7.80
N GLN A 69 1.33 -10.15 -8.59
CA GLN A 69 0.85 -11.51 -8.83
C GLN A 69 1.50 -12.55 -7.89
N GLN A 70 2.58 -12.19 -7.19
CA GLN A 70 3.25 -13.05 -6.20
C GLN A 70 2.61 -13.01 -4.80
N GLY A 71 1.65 -12.11 -4.56
CA GLY A 71 1.02 -11.94 -3.25
C GLY A 71 -0.24 -12.77 -3.06
N SER A 72 -0.70 -12.84 -1.81
CA SER A 72 -1.93 -13.54 -1.42
C SER A 72 -3.23 -12.85 -1.87
N ALA A 73 -3.15 -11.62 -2.42
CA ALA A 73 -4.28 -10.91 -3.00
C ALA A 73 -3.79 -10.02 -4.15
N PRO A 74 -4.22 -10.27 -5.40
CA PRO A 74 -3.89 -9.39 -6.52
C PRO A 74 -4.48 -8.01 -6.27
N VAL A 75 -3.64 -6.98 -6.37
CA VAL A 75 -4.05 -5.58 -6.16
C VAL A 75 -4.45 -4.90 -7.49
N VAL A 76 -4.70 -5.70 -8.53
CA VAL A 76 -4.89 -5.24 -9.92
C VAL A 76 -6.08 -5.96 -10.56
N PRO A 77 -6.78 -5.32 -11.51
CA PRO A 77 -7.91 -5.94 -12.20
C PRO A 77 -7.51 -7.14 -13.05
N ALA A 78 -8.51 -7.92 -13.47
CA ALA A 78 -8.33 -9.07 -14.35
C ALA A 78 -7.59 -8.69 -15.65
N GLU A 79 -7.90 -7.53 -16.23
CA GLU A 79 -7.19 -7.01 -17.40
C GLU A 79 -5.72 -6.61 -17.11
N CYS A 80 -5.26 -6.58 -15.88
CA CYS A 80 -3.85 -6.38 -15.54
C CYS A 80 -3.17 -7.67 -15.05
N GLN A 81 -3.87 -8.79 -15.10
CA GLN A 81 -3.32 -10.10 -14.78
C GLN A 81 -2.60 -10.67 -16.00
N VAL A 82 -1.37 -11.14 -15.77
CA VAL A 82 -0.60 -11.94 -16.72
C VAL A 82 -0.90 -13.41 -16.40
N PRO A 83 -1.00 -14.31 -17.40
CA PRO A 83 -1.33 -15.70 -17.14
C PRO A 83 -0.34 -16.36 -16.16
N PRO A 84 -0.82 -17.14 -15.17
CA PRO A 84 0.02 -17.72 -14.12
C PRO A 84 1.13 -18.64 -14.63
N GLU A 85 0.91 -19.29 -15.78
CA GLU A 85 1.87 -20.19 -16.42
C GLU A 85 3.18 -19.52 -16.82
N VAL A 86 3.19 -18.20 -17.05
CA VAL A 86 4.41 -17.47 -17.44
C VAL A 86 5.11 -16.79 -16.25
N HIS A 87 4.58 -16.86 -15.02
CA HIS A 87 5.15 -16.13 -13.87
C HIS A 87 6.54 -16.63 -13.45
N GLY A 88 6.84 -17.90 -13.74
CA GLY A 88 8.13 -18.52 -13.46
C GLY A 88 9.18 -18.39 -14.57
N ASP A 89 8.81 -17.81 -15.72
CA ASP A 89 9.67 -17.63 -16.88
C ASP A 89 9.72 -16.15 -17.25
N ALA A 90 10.87 -15.52 -17.00
CA ALA A 90 11.04 -14.09 -17.23
C ALA A 90 10.88 -13.70 -18.72
N GLU A 91 11.31 -14.55 -19.65
CA GLU A 91 11.19 -14.27 -21.08
C GLU A 91 9.75 -14.39 -21.55
N ALA A 92 9.05 -15.45 -21.12
CA ALA A 92 7.64 -15.64 -21.43
C ALA A 92 6.77 -14.53 -20.79
N TYR A 93 7.10 -14.11 -19.57
CA TYR A 93 6.43 -13.00 -18.89
C TYR A 93 6.60 -11.69 -19.66
N ALA A 94 7.84 -11.37 -20.06
CA ALA A 94 8.13 -10.18 -20.85
C ALA A 94 7.41 -10.22 -22.21
N ALA A 95 7.41 -11.37 -22.90
CA ALA A 95 6.70 -11.55 -24.16
C ALA A 95 5.18 -11.34 -24.01
N ALA A 96 4.59 -11.86 -22.92
CA ALA A 96 3.17 -11.68 -22.64
C ALA A 96 2.81 -10.20 -22.42
N LEU A 97 3.65 -9.44 -21.71
CA LEU A 97 3.48 -8.01 -21.52
C LEU A 97 3.66 -7.22 -22.83
N HIS A 98 4.62 -7.60 -23.68
CA HIS A 98 4.83 -6.96 -24.97
C HIS A 98 3.68 -7.17 -25.96
N ALA A 99 2.92 -8.26 -25.81
CA ALA A 99 1.73 -8.52 -26.62
C ALA A 99 0.52 -7.66 -26.21
N TRP A 100 0.59 -6.91 -25.11
CA TRP A 100 -0.50 -6.04 -24.68
C TRP A 100 -0.69 -4.83 -25.60
N PRO A 101 -1.94 -4.30 -25.68
CA PRO A 101 -2.18 -3.03 -26.34
C PRO A 101 -1.27 -1.91 -25.79
N PRO A 102 -0.86 -0.95 -26.64
CA PRO A 102 -0.07 0.20 -26.20
C PRO A 102 -0.71 0.92 -25.02
N GLY A 103 0.10 1.28 -24.02
CA GLY A 103 -0.35 1.99 -22.82
C GLY A 103 -0.95 1.12 -21.71
N ARG A 104 -1.33 -0.15 -21.98
CA ARG A 104 -1.91 -1.05 -20.96
C ARG A 104 -0.93 -1.32 -19.82
N LEU A 105 0.35 -1.56 -20.12
CA LEU A 105 1.38 -1.78 -19.10
C LEU A 105 1.48 -0.56 -18.15
N THR A 106 1.52 0.65 -18.71
CA THR A 106 1.58 1.89 -17.94
C THR A 106 0.33 2.09 -17.09
N ALA A 107 -0.86 1.86 -17.64
CA ALA A 107 -2.13 1.97 -16.90
C ALA A 107 -2.18 0.96 -15.74
N CYS A 108 -1.81 -0.29 -16.00
CA CYS A 108 -1.77 -1.35 -14.99
C CYS A 108 -0.74 -1.08 -13.89
N ALA A 109 0.45 -0.57 -14.25
CA ALA A 109 1.47 -0.20 -13.27
C ALA A 109 1.05 1.02 -12.43
N HIS A 110 0.35 2.00 -13.02
CA HIS A 110 -0.26 3.10 -12.26
C HIS A 110 -1.25 2.58 -11.22
N VAL A 111 -2.16 1.67 -11.61
CA VAL A 111 -3.12 1.06 -10.69
C VAL A 111 -2.42 0.29 -9.58
N ALA A 112 -1.46 -0.56 -9.94
CA ALA A 112 -0.65 -1.31 -8.99
C ALA A 112 0.07 -0.39 -7.99
N GLY A 113 0.69 0.68 -8.49
CA GLY A 113 1.43 1.65 -7.70
C GLY A 113 0.57 2.39 -6.70
N VAL A 114 -0.55 2.98 -7.15
CA VAL A 114 -1.48 3.72 -6.28
C VAL A 114 -2.04 2.80 -5.21
N MET A 115 -2.60 1.66 -5.61
CA MET A 115 -3.22 0.73 -4.65
C MET A 115 -2.20 0.20 -3.65
N ALA A 116 -1.01 -0.20 -4.11
CA ALA A 116 0.02 -0.71 -3.21
C ALA A 116 0.56 0.38 -2.27
N ALA A 117 0.73 1.62 -2.73
CA ALA A 117 1.13 2.71 -1.84
C ALA A 117 0.09 2.98 -0.75
N VAL A 118 -1.19 3.01 -1.12
CA VAL A 118 -2.29 3.17 -0.15
C VAL A 118 -2.31 2.01 0.85
N HIS A 119 -2.27 0.76 0.39
CA HIS A 119 -2.22 -0.41 1.26
C HIS A 119 -1.00 -0.38 2.19
N GLY A 120 0.18 -0.08 1.67
CA GLY A 120 1.43 -0.04 2.43
C GLY A 120 1.51 1.09 3.46
N GLU A 121 0.75 2.17 3.29
CA GLU A 121 0.61 3.26 4.27
C GLU A 121 -0.55 3.04 5.25
N VAL A 122 -1.65 2.39 4.85
CA VAL A 122 -2.77 2.13 5.76
C VAL A 122 -2.53 0.92 6.66
N GLU A 123 -1.90 -0.15 6.14
CA GLU A 123 -1.55 -1.33 6.94
C GLU A 123 -0.36 -1.07 7.88
N TYR A 124 0.54 -0.16 7.48
CA TYR A 124 1.66 0.29 8.30
C TYR A 124 1.72 1.82 8.30
N PRO A 125 0.81 2.47 9.07
CA PRO A 125 0.81 3.93 9.18
C PRO A 125 2.14 4.38 9.77
N GLY A 126 2.68 5.48 9.23
CA GLY A 126 3.84 6.16 9.82
C GLY A 126 3.50 6.77 11.19
N ASP A 127 4.25 7.80 11.59
CA ASP A 127 4.25 8.46 12.92
C ASP A 127 2.89 8.92 13.51
N VAL A 128 1.75 8.69 12.85
CA VAL A 128 0.48 9.37 13.16
C VAL A 128 -0.61 8.45 13.75
N VAL A 129 -0.38 7.14 13.88
CA VAL A 129 -1.38 6.26 14.52
C VAL A 129 -0.85 5.53 15.75
N GLY A 130 -0.15 6.28 16.61
CA GLY A 130 0.24 5.86 17.96
C GLY A 130 -0.93 5.71 18.96
N ARG A 131 -2.17 5.46 18.50
CA ARG A 131 -3.38 5.39 19.35
C ARG A 131 -4.08 4.02 19.37
N GLY A 132 -3.46 2.98 18.82
CA GLY A 132 -4.01 1.62 18.85
C GLY A 132 -5.26 1.44 17.98
N MET A 133 -5.22 1.96 16.76
CA MET A 133 -6.34 1.85 15.83
C MET A 133 -6.43 0.45 15.23
N ASN A 134 -7.62 -0.13 15.33
CA ASN A 134 -7.98 -1.35 14.61
C ASN A 134 -9.28 -1.08 13.86
N GLY A 135 -9.27 -1.26 12.54
CA GLY A 135 -10.43 -0.93 11.72
C GLY A 135 -10.32 -1.48 10.31
N GLN A 136 -11.48 -1.61 9.67
CA GLN A 136 -11.58 -1.90 8.25
C GLN A 136 -12.15 -0.67 7.54
N PHE A 137 -11.53 -0.30 6.43
CA PHE A 137 -11.94 0.84 5.61
C PHE A 137 -12.14 0.35 4.19
N GLN A 138 -13.14 0.88 3.51
CA GLN A 138 -13.32 0.60 2.10
C GLN A 138 -12.83 1.79 1.28
N MET A 139 -11.98 1.52 0.30
CA MET A 139 -11.59 2.49 -0.72
C MET A 139 -12.21 2.10 -2.05
N VAL A 140 -12.56 3.09 -2.86
CA VAL A 140 -12.86 2.93 -4.29
C VAL A 140 -11.91 3.84 -5.06
N PHE A 141 -11.08 3.27 -5.93
CA PHE A 141 -10.14 4.00 -6.75
C PHE A 141 -10.66 4.14 -8.18
N HIS A 142 -10.72 5.39 -8.66
CA HIS A 142 -11.08 5.79 -10.02
C HIS A 142 -9.80 6.24 -10.76
N PRO A 143 -9.06 5.32 -11.41
CA PRO A 143 -7.75 5.60 -11.99
C PRO A 143 -7.78 6.66 -13.09
N ALA A 144 -8.78 6.62 -13.98
CA ALA A 144 -8.90 7.58 -15.08
C ALA A 144 -9.14 9.03 -14.60
N GLU A 145 -9.76 9.17 -13.42
CA GLU A 145 -10.03 10.47 -12.79
C GLU A 145 -8.93 10.90 -11.81
N GLY A 146 -8.02 9.99 -11.43
CA GLY A 146 -7.08 10.24 -10.35
C GLY A 146 -7.77 10.54 -9.02
N ARG A 147 -8.87 9.83 -8.71
CA ARG A 147 -9.68 10.03 -7.49
C ARG A 147 -9.76 8.76 -6.65
N ILE A 148 -9.69 8.90 -5.33
CA ILE A 148 -9.98 7.82 -4.37
C ILE A 148 -11.13 8.27 -3.48
N ASP A 149 -12.19 7.47 -3.43
CA ASP A 149 -13.33 7.64 -2.55
C ASP A 149 -13.22 6.71 -1.34
N TRP A 150 -13.52 7.25 -0.15
CA TRP A 150 -13.34 6.56 1.13
C TRP A 150 -14.67 6.34 1.83
N THR A 151 -14.97 5.08 2.13
CA THR A 151 -16.05 4.67 3.02
C THR A 151 -15.43 4.21 4.34
N VAL A 152 -15.67 5.01 5.38
CA VAL A 152 -15.23 4.72 6.75
C VAL A 152 -16.47 4.23 7.50
N PRO A 153 -16.64 2.90 7.69
CA PRO A 153 -17.74 2.39 8.50
C PRO A 153 -17.57 2.82 9.95
N ASP A 154 -18.64 2.72 10.74
CA ASP A 154 -18.55 2.88 12.19
C ASP A 154 -17.60 1.80 12.74
N PHE A 155 -16.49 2.22 13.34
CA PHE A 155 -15.49 1.31 13.91
C PHE A 155 -15.55 1.36 15.44
N THR A 156 -15.22 0.22 16.06
CA THR A 156 -15.07 0.10 17.51
C THR A 156 -13.66 0.46 17.91
N ILE A 157 -13.54 1.49 18.74
CA ILE A 157 -12.24 1.94 19.27
C ILE A 157 -11.93 1.07 20.49
N THR A 158 -11.02 0.11 20.32
CA THR A 158 -10.47 -0.67 21.43
C THR A 158 -9.32 0.09 22.08
N TYR A 159 -9.64 0.89 23.10
CA TYR A 159 -8.65 1.58 23.93
C TYR A 159 -7.83 0.56 24.74
N ARG A 160 -6.71 0.08 24.21
CA ARG A 160 -5.81 -0.80 24.96
C ARG A 160 -4.86 -0.07 25.92
N GLN A 161 -4.76 1.27 25.86
CA GLN A 161 -3.65 2.00 26.51
C GLN A 161 -4.05 3.17 27.43
N PHE A 162 -5.34 3.45 27.64
CA PHE A 162 -5.76 4.48 28.61
C PHE A 162 -6.37 3.84 29.86
N VAL A 163 -5.91 4.29 31.03
CA VAL A 163 -6.31 3.82 32.38
C VAL A 163 -7.67 4.39 32.81
N GLU A 164 -8.29 5.26 32.01
CA GLU A 164 -9.58 5.87 32.34
C GLU A 164 -10.78 5.01 31.90
N PRO A 165 -11.86 4.97 32.70
CA PRO A 165 -12.97 4.06 32.45
C PRO A 165 -13.68 4.33 31.11
N PRO A 166 -14.25 3.28 30.47
CA PRO A 166 -14.91 3.35 29.15
C PRO A 166 -16.09 4.32 29.03
N ALA A 167 -16.58 4.84 30.17
CA ALA A 167 -17.82 5.61 30.25
C ALA A 167 -17.68 7.09 29.83
N VAL A 168 -16.47 7.60 29.57
CA VAL A 168 -16.23 9.03 29.25
C VAL A 168 -15.58 9.23 27.88
N VAL A 169 -15.80 8.31 26.94
CA VAL A 169 -15.64 8.65 25.52
C VAL A 169 -16.88 9.42 25.11
N SER A 170 -16.87 10.74 25.33
CA SER A 170 -17.98 11.59 24.90
C SER A 170 -18.20 11.45 23.38
N ALA A 171 -19.45 11.53 22.91
CA ALA A 171 -19.80 11.51 21.48
C ALA A 171 -19.00 12.53 20.65
N ARG A 172 -18.56 13.64 21.29
CA ARG A 172 -17.66 14.64 20.71
C ARG A 172 -16.29 14.06 20.33
N TRP A 173 -15.71 13.23 21.19
CA TRP A 173 -14.41 12.60 20.94
C TRP A 173 -14.52 11.57 19.81
N ALA A 174 -15.58 10.75 19.79
CA ALA A 174 -15.83 9.81 18.70
C ALA A 174 -15.97 10.54 17.34
N LYS A 175 -16.71 11.66 17.31
CA LYS A 175 -16.85 12.48 16.10
C LYS A 175 -15.52 13.09 15.64
N GLN A 176 -14.74 13.65 16.56
CA GLN A 176 -13.42 14.19 16.24
C GLN A 176 -12.50 13.09 15.69
N PHE A 177 -12.52 11.93 16.34
CA PHE A 177 -11.72 10.80 15.93
C PHE A 177 -12.09 10.31 14.52
N HIS A 178 -13.38 10.18 14.19
CA HIS A 178 -13.81 9.87 12.82
C HIS A 178 -13.30 10.89 11.79
N ALA A 179 -13.28 12.18 12.16
CA ALA A 179 -12.75 13.23 11.29
C ALA A 179 -11.24 13.07 11.08
N ASP A 180 -10.48 12.83 12.15
CA ASP A 180 -9.02 12.63 12.09
C ASP A 180 -8.66 11.42 11.22
N VAL A 181 -9.39 10.30 11.34
CA VAL A 181 -9.19 9.10 10.51
C VAL A 181 -9.48 9.39 9.05
N ARG A 182 -10.58 10.09 8.76
CA ARG A 182 -10.92 10.47 7.39
C ARG A 182 -9.85 11.38 6.79
N GLU A 183 -9.41 12.39 7.51
CA GLU A 183 -8.35 13.30 7.09
C GLU A 183 -7.04 12.53 6.82
N TYR A 184 -6.69 11.58 7.69
CA TYR A 184 -5.54 10.70 7.48
C TYR A 184 -5.66 9.91 6.16
N LEU A 185 -6.76 9.19 5.94
CA LEU A 185 -6.98 8.38 4.75
C LEU A 185 -6.98 9.24 3.46
N GLU A 186 -7.61 10.41 3.51
CA GLU A 186 -7.58 11.38 2.40
C GLU A 186 -6.15 11.86 2.13
N SER A 187 -5.35 12.09 3.17
CA SER A 187 -3.94 12.48 3.02
C SER A 187 -3.10 11.37 2.37
N VAL A 188 -3.34 10.11 2.74
CA VAL A 188 -2.69 8.93 2.14
C VAL A 188 -3.04 8.84 0.66
N GLY A 189 -4.34 8.95 0.33
CA GLY A 189 -4.81 8.93 -1.05
C GLY A 189 -4.18 10.05 -1.89
N LYS A 190 -4.14 11.28 -1.37
CA LYS A 190 -3.50 12.43 -2.05
C LYS A 190 -2.02 12.21 -2.30
N ARG A 191 -1.27 11.68 -1.32
CA ARG A 191 0.16 11.37 -1.50
C ARG A 191 0.38 10.29 -2.55
N ALA A 192 -0.42 9.22 -2.53
CA ALA A 192 -0.33 8.16 -3.53
C ALA A 192 -0.62 8.70 -4.94
N LEU A 193 -1.70 9.46 -5.12
CA LEU A 193 -2.06 10.05 -6.42
C LEU A 193 -1.02 11.07 -6.91
N ALA A 194 -0.40 11.83 -6.00
CA ALA A 194 0.70 12.73 -6.35
C ALA A 194 1.98 11.99 -6.77
N ARG A 195 2.25 10.83 -6.15
CA ARG A 195 3.39 9.97 -6.46
C ARG A 195 3.25 9.29 -7.82
N PHE A 196 2.05 8.81 -8.15
CA PHE A 196 1.75 8.10 -9.40
C PHE A 196 0.82 8.94 -10.28
N PRO A 197 1.34 9.85 -11.13
CA PRO A 197 0.51 10.67 -11.99
C PRO A 197 -0.33 9.79 -12.94
N THR A 198 -1.57 10.20 -13.20
CA THR A 198 -2.52 9.47 -14.06
C THR A 198 -2.02 9.44 -15.51
N PRO A 199 -1.71 8.25 -16.08
CA PRO A 199 -1.39 8.14 -17.50
C PRO A 199 -2.62 8.40 -18.38
N ALA A 200 -2.38 8.82 -19.62
CA ALA A 200 -3.43 8.95 -20.62
C ALA A 200 -3.97 7.57 -21.05
N GLY A 201 -5.24 7.53 -21.46
CA GLY A 201 -5.82 6.34 -22.08
C GLY A 201 -6.24 5.22 -21.11
N ILE A 202 -6.34 5.51 -19.81
CA ILE A 202 -7.03 4.61 -18.88
C ILE A 202 -8.52 4.60 -19.21
N ASP A 203 -9.11 3.41 -19.26
CA ASP A 203 -10.54 3.25 -19.46
C ASP A 203 -11.33 3.94 -18.31
N PRO A 204 -12.21 4.91 -18.61
CA PRO A 204 -13.00 5.62 -17.60
C PRO A 204 -13.93 4.72 -16.77
N SER A 205 -14.24 3.53 -17.25
CA SER A 205 -15.07 2.56 -16.53
C SER A 205 -14.31 1.80 -15.45
N TRP A 206 -12.98 1.89 -15.43
CA TRP A 206 -12.18 1.22 -14.40
C TRP A 206 -12.48 1.81 -13.02
N GLN A 207 -12.80 0.92 -12.10
CA GLN A 207 -13.01 1.24 -10.69
C GLN A 207 -12.56 0.07 -9.83
N PHE A 208 -11.81 0.33 -8.76
CA PHE A 208 -11.25 -0.72 -7.92
C PHE A 208 -11.65 -0.52 -6.47
N SER A 209 -12.44 -1.45 -5.94
CA SER A 209 -12.80 -1.48 -4.53
C SER A 209 -11.83 -2.37 -3.76
N SER A 210 -11.34 -1.88 -2.62
CA SER A 210 -10.53 -2.69 -1.71
C SER A 210 -10.93 -2.43 -0.26
N VAL A 211 -10.83 -3.48 0.56
CA VAL A 211 -10.98 -3.39 2.01
C VAL A 211 -9.60 -3.36 2.63
N LEU A 212 -9.26 -2.22 3.21
CA LEU A 212 -8.02 -1.97 3.91
C LEU A 212 -8.20 -2.29 5.39
N ARG A 213 -7.18 -2.91 5.97
CA ARG A 213 -7.13 -3.19 7.41
C ARG A 213 -6.04 -2.33 8.02
N MET A 214 -6.39 -1.56 9.04
CA MET A 214 -5.40 -0.92 9.90
C MET A 214 -5.31 -1.74 11.17
N SER A 215 -4.10 -2.15 11.51
CA SER A 215 -3.80 -2.87 12.75
C SER A 215 -2.52 -2.27 13.33
N VAL A 216 -2.54 -2.03 14.64
CA VAL A 216 -1.32 -1.70 15.38
C VAL A 216 -0.95 -2.94 16.19
N GLU A 217 -0.04 -3.74 15.64
CA GLU A 217 0.56 -4.92 16.33
C GLU A 217 1.75 -4.52 17.21
#